data_AF-A0A1C4X9T0-F1
#
_entry.id   AF-A0A1C4X9T0-F1
#
_cell.length_a   1.000
_cell.length_b   1.000
_cell.length_c   1.000
_cell.angle_alpha   90.00
_cell.angle_beta   90.00
_cell.angle_gamma   90.00
#
_symmetry.space_group_name_H-M   'P 1'
#
loop_
_entity.id
_entity.type
_entity.pdbx_description
1 polymer ?
#
loop_
_entity_poly.entity_id
_entity_poly.type
_entity_poly.pdbx_seq_one_letter_code
_entity_poly.pdbx_strand_id
1 'polypeptide(L)'
;MIDNDVYMKTDLDLPGVGREWMTLDPTRVPRDFALSFAPGKNDPGGSARLINAIVTARADGSHITGTMDVTRIGSGNGINFSPGQGGTFPDSARGHTFRATLDAEGRLVSFSIPAASGMPSASLRYSDFGAVIDVTRPRGAVAAPDALYPQLGMSG
;
A
#
# COMPACT_ATOMS: atom_id res chain seq x y z
N MET A 1 9.29 -0.23 -11.56
CA MET A 1 10.66 -0.74 -11.46
C MET A 1 10.87 -1.74 -12.58
N ILE A 2 12.00 -1.67 -13.28
CA ILE A 2 12.41 -2.66 -14.28
C ILE A 2 13.87 -2.94 -13.99
N ASP A 3 14.20 -4.22 -13.75
CA ASP A 3 15.49 -4.60 -13.19
C ASP A 3 15.76 -3.82 -11.88
N ASN A 4 16.86 -3.07 -11.81
CA ASN A 4 17.20 -2.23 -10.67
C ASN A 4 16.79 -0.76 -10.84
N ASP A 5 16.18 -0.40 -11.98
CA ASP A 5 15.83 0.99 -12.28
C ASP A 5 14.42 1.31 -11.81
N VAL A 6 14.32 2.43 -11.10
CA VAL A 6 13.04 2.97 -10.65
C VAL A 6 12.65 4.11 -11.57
N TYR A 7 11.47 3.96 -12.17
CA TYR A 7 10.86 4.99 -12.99
C TYR A 7 9.66 5.57 -12.26
N MET A 8 9.53 6.88 -12.28
CA MET A 8 8.38 7.61 -11.76
C MET A 8 7.89 8.62 -12.78
N LYS A 9 6.58 8.79 -12.82
CA LYS A 9 5.92 9.89 -13.50
C LYS A 9 4.89 10.46 -12.54
N THR A 10 4.75 11.77 -12.52
CA THR A 10 3.72 12.47 -11.77
C THR A 10 2.95 13.37 -12.72
N ASP A 11 1.63 13.40 -12.58
CA ASP A 11 0.78 14.39 -13.24
C ASP A 11 0.48 15.59 -12.32
N LEU A 12 1.03 15.58 -11.09
CA LEU A 12 0.96 16.69 -10.15
C LEU A 12 1.99 17.77 -10.50
N ASP A 13 1.61 19.04 -10.32
CA ASP A 13 2.53 20.18 -10.42
C ASP A 13 3.38 20.30 -9.16
N LEU A 14 4.48 19.57 -9.18
CA LEU A 14 5.49 19.55 -8.14
C LEU A 14 6.57 20.59 -8.46
N PRO A 15 6.85 21.57 -7.56
CA PRO A 15 7.86 22.59 -7.82
C PRO A 15 9.23 21.98 -8.16
N GLY A 16 9.81 22.39 -9.28
CA GLY A 16 11.13 21.91 -9.74
C GLY A 16 11.14 20.48 -10.30
N VAL A 17 9.98 19.86 -10.52
CA VAL A 17 9.84 18.50 -11.02
C VAL A 17 9.04 18.51 -12.34
N GLY A 18 9.58 17.86 -13.36
CA GLY A 18 8.93 17.69 -14.65
C GLY A 18 7.79 16.66 -14.62
N ARG A 19 6.99 16.62 -15.70
CA ARG A 19 5.88 15.66 -15.87
C ARG A 19 6.25 14.48 -16.79
N GLU A 20 7.45 14.49 -17.33
CA GLU A 20 8.03 13.39 -18.08
C GLU A 20 8.32 12.19 -17.20
N TRP A 21 8.59 11.05 -17.82
CA TRP A 21 9.14 9.91 -17.10
C TRP A 21 10.52 10.26 -16.56
N MET A 22 10.74 9.96 -15.29
CA MET A 22 11.99 10.21 -14.60
C MET A 22 12.57 8.89 -14.08
N THR A 23 13.88 8.74 -14.15
CA THR A 23 14.64 7.63 -13.56
C THR A 23 15.27 8.11 -12.27
N LEU A 24 14.95 7.46 -11.15
CA LEU A 24 15.55 7.80 -9.86
C LEU A 24 16.97 7.25 -9.77
N ASP A 25 17.85 8.00 -9.11
CA ASP A 25 19.19 7.56 -8.76
C ASP A 25 19.11 6.46 -7.69
N PRO A 26 19.56 5.23 -7.98
CA PRO A 26 19.47 4.11 -7.03
C PRO A 26 20.30 4.33 -5.76
N THR A 27 21.29 5.23 -5.77
CA THR A 27 22.07 5.58 -4.56
C THR A 27 21.29 6.46 -3.59
N ARG A 28 20.21 7.10 -4.06
CA ARG A 28 19.34 7.99 -3.29
C ARG A 28 17.99 7.37 -2.95
N VAL A 29 17.72 6.17 -3.48
CA VAL A 29 16.51 5.40 -3.18
C VAL A 29 16.83 4.44 -2.03
N PRO A 30 16.15 4.57 -0.87
CA PRO A 30 16.33 3.64 0.24
C PRO A 30 16.08 2.19 -0.18
N ARG A 31 16.83 1.25 0.39
CA ARG A 31 16.68 -0.19 0.06
C ARG A 31 15.33 -0.77 0.46
N ASP A 32 14.66 -0.15 1.43
CA ASP A 32 13.31 -0.45 1.89
C ASP A 32 12.23 0.36 1.16
N PHE A 33 12.62 1.17 0.16
CA PHE A 33 11.66 1.86 -0.68
C PHE A 33 10.81 0.83 -1.42
N ALA A 34 9.53 0.85 -1.14
CA ALA A 34 8.61 -0.25 -1.37
C ALA A 34 8.14 -0.38 -2.81
N LEU A 35 9.07 -0.72 -3.69
CA LEU A 35 8.84 -0.78 -5.13
C LEU A 35 8.76 -2.18 -5.71
N SER A 36 9.01 -3.21 -4.89
CA SER A 36 8.94 -4.60 -5.34
C SER A 36 7.76 -5.32 -4.68
N PHE A 37 7.34 -6.43 -5.29
CA PHE A 37 6.33 -7.32 -4.75
C PHE A 37 7.02 -8.59 -4.26
N ALA A 38 7.14 -8.74 -2.95
CA ALA A 38 7.63 -9.93 -2.28
C ALA A 38 6.66 -10.23 -1.12
N PRO A 39 5.72 -11.17 -1.28
CA PRO A 39 4.75 -11.49 -0.23
C PRO A 39 5.42 -11.70 1.14
N GLY A 40 4.98 -10.97 2.17
CA GLY A 40 5.56 -11.02 3.52
C GLY A 40 6.87 -10.24 3.74
N LYS A 41 7.45 -9.63 2.70
CA LYS A 41 8.60 -8.71 2.78
C LYS A 41 8.30 -7.35 2.17
N ASN A 42 7.87 -7.34 0.92
CA ASN A 42 7.39 -6.18 0.19
C ASN A 42 5.93 -6.44 -0.23
N ASP A 43 5.00 -6.00 0.60
CA ASP A 43 3.56 -6.09 0.38
C ASP A 43 3.02 -4.68 0.10
N PRO A 44 2.90 -4.27 -1.18
CA PRO A 44 2.45 -2.92 -1.54
C PRO A 44 1.03 -2.64 -1.07
N GLY A 45 0.20 -3.69 -0.94
CA GLY A 45 -1.16 -3.58 -0.41
C GLY A 45 -1.23 -3.50 1.11
N GLY A 46 -0.16 -3.87 1.81
CA GLY A 46 -0.11 -3.91 3.28
C GLY A 46 -0.99 -4.98 3.92
N SER A 47 -1.52 -5.92 3.13
CA SER A 47 -2.42 -7.01 3.56
C SER A 47 -1.92 -7.78 4.78
N ALA A 48 -0.61 -8.08 4.88
CA ALA A 48 -0.05 -8.80 6.01
C ALA A 48 -0.24 -8.03 7.32
N ARG A 49 -0.09 -6.69 7.30
CA ARG A 49 -0.35 -5.84 8.48
C ARG A 49 -1.84 -5.81 8.83
N LEU A 50 -2.71 -5.78 7.82
CA LEU A 50 -4.16 -5.83 8.02
C LEU A 50 -4.60 -7.18 8.64
N ILE A 51 -4.08 -8.29 8.13
CA ILE A 51 -4.37 -9.64 8.64
C ILE A 51 -3.85 -9.80 10.07
N ASN A 52 -2.64 -9.32 10.36
CA ASN A 52 -2.07 -9.37 11.72
C ASN A 52 -2.85 -8.55 12.74
N ALA A 53 -3.62 -7.56 12.29
CA ALA A 53 -4.49 -6.73 13.14
C ALA A 53 -5.85 -7.38 13.44
N ILE A 54 -6.22 -8.49 12.78
CA ILE A 54 -7.46 -9.21 13.06
C ILE A 54 -7.49 -9.70 14.51
N VAL A 55 -8.64 -9.50 15.16
CA VAL A 55 -8.94 -9.92 16.54
C VAL A 55 -9.88 -11.12 16.52
N THR A 56 -10.93 -11.06 15.71
CA THR A 56 -11.86 -12.17 15.50
C THR A 56 -12.06 -12.42 14.02
N ALA A 57 -12.23 -13.68 13.63
CA ALA A 57 -12.55 -14.05 12.26
C ALA A 57 -13.49 -15.26 12.25
N ARG A 58 -14.50 -15.20 11.39
CA ARG A 58 -15.39 -16.31 11.08
C ARG A 58 -15.43 -16.48 9.56
N ALA A 59 -15.13 -17.68 9.11
CA ALA A 59 -15.29 -18.09 7.72
C ALA A 59 -16.69 -18.67 7.48
N ASP A 60 -17.27 -18.34 6.34
CA ASP A 60 -18.49 -18.90 5.77
C ASP A 60 -18.27 -19.09 4.27
N GLY A 61 -17.90 -20.31 3.88
CA GLY A 61 -17.40 -20.61 2.54
C GLY A 61 -16.20 -19.72 2.19
N SER A 62 -16.32 -18.97 1.09
CA SER A 62 -15.29 -18.03 0.63
C SER A 62 -15.30 -16.69 1.35
N HIS A 63 -16.25 -16.43 2.25
CA HIS A 63 -16.38 -15.14 2.94
C HIS A 63 -15.81 -15.23 4.35
N ILE A 64 -15.08 -14.20 4.75
CA ILE A 64 -14.56 -14.06 6.11
C ILE A 64 -15.08 -12.73 6.67
N THR A 65 -15.63 -12.76 7.87
CA THR A 65 -16.07 -11.55 8.59
C THR A 65 -15.53 -11.57 10.00
N GLY A 66 -15.39 -10.39 10.61
CA GLY A 66 -14.93 -10.30 11.98
C GLY A 66 -14.54 -8.89 12.39
N THR A 67 -13.68 -8.82 13.39
CA THR A 67 -13.17 -7.56 13.95
C THR A 67 -11.65 -7.50 13.91
N MET A 68 -11.12 -6.28 13.86
CA MET A 68 -9.70 -5.98 13.89
C MET A 68 -9.40 -4.78 14.77
N ASP A 69 -8.18 -4.74 15.31
CA ASP A 69 -7.68 -3.58 16.03
C ASP A 69 -6.80 -2.75 15.09
N VAL A 70 -7.39 -1.70 14.52
CA VAL A 70 -6.70 -0.85 13.53
C VAL A 70 -5.57 -0.04 14.16
N THR A 71 -5.52 0.09 15.50
CA THR A 71 -4.40 0.73 16.19
C THR A 71 -3.11 -0.10 16.09
N ARG A 72 -3.22 -1.39 15.75
CA ARG A 72 -2.09 -2.29 15.48
C ARG A 72 -1.57 -2.19 14.03
N ILE A 73 -2.28 -1.48 13.15
CA ILE A 73 -1.84 -1.21 11.79
C ILE A 73 -0.85 -0.04 11.83
N GLY A 74 0.42 -0.35 12.07
CA GLY A 74 1.49 0.64 12.02
C GLY A 74 1.72 1.18 10.59
N SER A 75 2.51 2.25 10.53
CA SER A 75 2.93 2.88 9.27
C SER A 75 3.67 1.90 8.35
N GLY A 76 3.43 2.03 7.05
CA GLY A 76 4.15 1.31 5.99
C GLY A 76 3.41 1.42 4.66
N ASN A 77 3.59 0.44 3.77
CA ASN A 77 2.96 0.47 2.44
C ASN A 77 1.48 0.12 2.47
N GLY A 78 0.71 0.65 1.52
CA GLY A 78 -0.71 0.36 1.39
C GLY A 78 -1.57 1.14 2.39
N ILE A 79 -2.58 0.47 2.93
CA ILE A 79 -3.54 1.09 3.85
C ILE A 79 -2.87 1.34 5.20
N ASN A 80 -2.90 2.60 5.65
CA ASN A 80 -2.47 3.01 6.98
C ASN A 80 -3.61 3.70 7.69
N PHE A 81 -3.65 3.54 9.01
CA PHE A 81 -4.53 4.30 9.88
C PHE A 81 -3.65 5.16 10.79
N SER A 82 -4.02 6.43 10.92
CA SER A 82 -3.35 7.35 11.81
C SER A 82 -4.35 7.88 12.84
N PRO A 83 -3.90 8.18 14.06
CA PRO A 83 -4.76 8.79 15.05
C PRO A 83 -5.27 10.15 14.54
N GLY A 84 -6.44 10.56 15.04
CA GLY A 84 -7.03 11.85 14.70
C GLY A 84 -6.27 13.03 15.32
N GLN A 85 -6.84 14.23 15.18
CA GLN A 85 -6.33 15.41 15.90
C GLN A 85 -6.33 15.13 17.42
N GLY A 86 -5.15 15.17 18.05
CA GLY A 86 -4.94 14.78 19.44
C GLY A 86 -4.05 13.55 19.64
N GLY A 87 -3.67 12.85 18.55
CA GLY A 87 -2.67 11.78 18.59
C GLY A 87 -3.17 10.46 19.19
N THR A 88 -4.48 10.33 19.41
CA THR A 88 -5.11 9.11 19.91
C THR A 88 -6.14 8.55 18.92
N PHE A 89 -6.31 7.23 18.96
CA PHE A 89 -7.41 6.56 18.27
C PHE A 89 -8.67 6.54 19.16
N PRO A 90 -9.88 6.59 18.58
CA PRO A 90 -11.10 6.34 19.33
C PRO A 90 -11.14 4.87 19.80
N ASP A 91 -11.83 4.58 20.90
CA ASP A 91 -11.92 3.22 21.45
C ASP A 91 -12.44 2.18 20.44
N SER A 92 -13.35 2.60 19.55
CA SER A 92 -13.89 1.79 18.47
C SER A 92 -12.84 1.30 17.46
N ALA A 93 -11.66 1.92 17.41
CA ALA A 93 -10.54 1.48 16.58
C ALA A 93 -10.05 0.06 16.94
N ARG A 94 -10.28 -0.39 18.18
CA ARG A 94 -9.82 -1.73 18.64
C ARG A 94 -10.74 -2.88 18.24
N GLY A 95 -11.92 -2.58 17.70
CA GLY A 95 -12.95 -3.55 17.36
C GLY A 95 -13.59 -3.30 16.01
N HIS A 96 -12.84 -2.71 15.08
CA HIS A 96 -13.36 -2.32 13.77
C HIS A 96 -13.81 -3.55 12.98
N THR A 97 -14.97 -3.50 12.35
CA THR A 97 -15.43 -4.60 11.50
C THR A 97 -14.58 -4.69 10.22
N PHE A 98 -14.40 -5.89 9.69
CA PHE A 98 -13.86 -6.13 8.35
C PHE A 98 -14.62 -7.25 7.63
N ARG A 99 -14.48 -7.29 6.31
CA ARG A 99 -14.95 -8.37 5.45
C ARG A 99 -13.86 -8.73 4.45
N ALA A 100 -13.63 -10.01 4.24
CA ALA A 100 -12.72 -10.52 3.22
C ALA A 100 -13.37 -11.62 2.38
N THR A 101 -12.89 -11.79 1.16
CA THR A 101 -13.34 -12.83 0.23
C THR A 101 -12.13 -13.56 -0.33
N LEU A 102 -12.24 -14.88 -0.40
CA LEU A 102 -11.27 -15.77 -1.03
C LEU A 102 -11.79 -16.24 -2.40
N ASP A 103 -10.88 -16.54 -3.33
CA ASP A 103 -11.24 -17.28 -4.55
C ASP A 103 -11.34 -18.80 -4.31
N ALA A 104 -11.60 -19.55 -5.38
CA ALA A 104 -11.73 -21.01 -5.34
C ALA A 104 -10.42 -21.71 -4.91
N GLU A 105 -9.27 -21.06 -5.11
CA GLU A 105 -7.96 -21.54 -4.69
C GLU A 105 -7.60 -21.11 -3.26
N GLY A 106 -8.50 -20.40 -2.56
CA GLY A 106 -8.30 -19.94 -1.18
C GLY A 106 -7.42 -18.69 -1.06
N ARG A 107 -7.17 -17.97 -2.17
CA ARG A 107 -6.37 -16.74 -2.16
C ARG A 107 -7.25 -15.53 -1.83
N LEU A 108 -6.71 -14.58 -1.07
CA LEU A 108 -7.41 -13.33 -0.74
C LEU A 108 -7.64 -12.51 -2.01
N VAL A 109 -8.90 -12.27 -2.39
CA VAL A 109 -9.27 -11.43 -3.54
C VAL A 109 -9.86 -10.09 -3.15
N SER A 110 -10.43 -9.99 -1.95
CA SER A 110 -10.94 -8.72 -1.42
C SER A 110 -10.77 -8.65 0.09
N PHE A 111 -10.40 -7.47 0.58
CA PHE A 111 -10.41 -7.09 1.99
C PHE A 111 -11.04 -5.71 2.11
N SER A 112 -12.02 -5.53 2.99
CA SER A 112 -12.73 -4.27 3.17
C SER A 112 -12.93 -3.97 4.64
N ILE A 113 -12.74 -2.69 4.96
CA ILE A 113 -12.97 -2.09 6.27
C ILE A 113 -14.00 -0.99 6.01
N PRO A 114 -15.29 -1.18 6.38
CA PRO A 114 -16.30 -0.13 6.21
C PRO A 114 -15.97 1.09 7.07
N ALA A 115 -16.58 2.24 6.80
CA ALA A 115 -16.43 3.40 7.68
C ALA A 115 -17.17 3.16 9.01
N ALA A 116 -16.56 3.49 10.14
CA ALA A 116 -17.24 3.49 11.44
C ALA A 116 -16.58 4.48 12.42
N SER A 117 -17.38 5.09 13.29
CA SER A 117 -16.89 5.96 14.38
C SER A 117 -15.89 7.05 13.95
N GLY A 118 -16.14 7.68 12.79
CA GLY A 118 -15.27 8.74 12.26
C GLY A 118 -14.03 8.24 11.52
N MET A 119 -13.77 6.93 11.47
CA MET A 119 -12.74 6.34 10.61
C MET A 119 -13.29 6.14 9.19
N PRO A 120 -12.50 6.46 8.15
CA PRO A 120 -12.91 6.27 6.77
C PRO A 120 -12.93 4.78 6.39
N SER A 121 -13.69 4.44 5.36
CA SER A 121 -13.63 3.10 4.76
C SER A 121 -12.31 2.91 4.00
N ALA A 122 -11.80 1.68 3.99
CA ALA A 122 -10.63 1.29 3.20
C ALA A 122 -10.87 -0.09 2.57
N SER A 123 -10.28 -0.34 1.41
CA SER A 123 -10.35 -1.65 0.76
C SER A 123 -9.13 -1.97 -0.07
N LEU A 124 -8.87 -3.27 -0.21
CA LEU A 124 -7.80 -3.84 -1.01
C LEU A 124 -8.39 -4.97 -1.86
N ARG A 125 -7.94 -5.07 -3.12
CA ARG A 125 -8.34 -6.13 -4.05
C ARG A 125 -7.11 -6.72 -4.71
N TYR A 126 -7.13 -8.03 -4.90
CA TYR A 126 -6.14 -8.75 -5.69
C TYR A 126 -6.84 -9.46 -6.86
N SER A 127 -6.22 -9.41 -8.04
CA SER A 127 -6.71 -10.05 -9.25
C SER A 127 -5.53 -10.51 -10.12
N ASP A 128 -5.84 -11.21 -11.22
CA ASP A 128 -4.88 -11.55 -12.27
C ASP A 128 -3.68 -12.36 -11.75
N PHE A 129 -3.94 -13.22 -10.76
CA PHE A 129 -2.91 -14.06 -10.15
C PHE A 129 -2.22 -14.94 -11.18
N GLY A 130 -0.90 -14.84 -11.26
CA GLY A 130 -0.09 -15.60 -12.21
C GLY A 130 -0.15 -15.09 -13.65
N ALA A 131 -0.88 -14.00 -13.92
CA ALA A 131 -0.83 -13.35 -15.22
C ALA A 131 0.57 -12.79 -15.47
N VAL A 132 1.08 -13.04 -16.68
CA VAL A 132 2.33 -12.42 -17.13
C VAL A 132 2.03 -10.96 -17.43
N ILE A 133 2.77 -10.06 -16.78
CA ILE A 133 2.72 -8.63 -17.05
C ILE A 133 3.95 -8.27 -17.87
N ASP A 134 3.72 -7.72 -19.06
CA ASP A 134 4.79 -7.11 -19.85
C ASP A 134 5.03 -5.67 -19.37
N VAL A 135 6.27 -5.37 -19.03
CA VAL A 135 6.66 -4.05 -18.50
C VAL A 135 7.77 -3.50 -19.40
N THR A 136 7.42 -2.49 -20.19
CA THR A 136 8.37 -1.82 -21.09
C THR A 136 9.01 -0.62 -20.43
N ARG A 137 10.33 -0.44 -20.62
CA ARG A 137 11.04 0.76 -20.17
C ARG A 137 10.40 2.02 -20.78
N PRO A 138 10.07 3.04 -19.97
CA PRO A 138 9.52 4.27 -20.51
C PRO A 138 10.50 4.93 -21.48
N ARG A 139 10.02 5.25 -22.69
CA ARG A 139 10.83 5.95 -23.69
C ARG A 139 11.03 7.40 -23.29
N GLY A 140 12.25 7.91 -23.47
CA GLY A 140 12.57 9.31 -23.19
C GLY A 140 12.59 9.66 -21.70
N ALA A 141 12.76 8.67 -20.82
CA ALA A 141 12.93 8.94 -19.40
C ALA A 141 14.19 9.79 -19.16
N VAL A 142 14.07 10.85 -18.36
CA VAL A 142 15.17 11.73 -17.96
C VAL A 142 15.65 11.37 -16.55
N ALA A 143 16.79 11.91 -16.10
CA ALA A 143 17.19 11.77 -14.71
C ALA A 143 16.22 12.54 -13.80
N ALA A 144 15.82 11.95 -12.68
CA ALA A 144 15.00 12.64 -11.68
C ALA A 144 15.72 13.88 -11.15
N PRO A 145 15.09 15.07 -11.16
CA PRO A 145 15.69 16.27 -10.62
C PRO A 145 15.83 16.19 -9.10
N ASP A 146 16.80 16.91 -8.54
CA ASP A 146 17.06 16.93 -7.09
C ASP A 146 15.83 17.30 -6.26
N ALA A 147 14.98 18.17 -6.81
CA ALA A 147 13.74 18.60 -6.17
C ALA A 147 12.74 17.47 -5.93
N LEU A 148 12.83 16.33 -6.64
CA LEU A 148 11.90 15.22 -6.48
C LEU A 148 12.09 14.47 -5.15
N TYR A 149 13.34 14.21 -4.74
CA TYR A 149 13.63 13.30 -3.62
C TYR A 149 13.03 13.75 -2.29
N PRO A 150 13.13 15.02 -1.86
CA PRO A 150 12.49 15.46 -0.62
C PRO A 150 10.96 15.31 -0.65
N GLN A 151 10.35 15.43 -1.84
CA GLN A 151 8.89 15.28 -2.01
C GLN A 151 8.44 13.83 -1.88
N LEU A 152 9.35 12.88 -2.10
CA LEU A 152 9.15 11.45 -1.82
C LEU A 152 9.46 11.08 -0.37
N GLY A 153 9.78 12.06 0.49
CA GLY A 153 10.27 11.82 1.85
C GLY A 153 11.69 11.24 1.89
N MET A 154 12.43 11.33 0.78
CA MET A 154 13.82 10.90 0.68
C MET A 154 14.72 12.12 0.91
N SER A 155 15.10 12.36 2.15
CA SER A 155 16.21 13.25 2.47
C SER A 155 17.50 12.43 2.42
N GLY A 156 18.39 12.80 1.48
CA GLY A 156 19.77 12.27 1.42
C GLY A 156 20.60 12.71 2.61
#